data_AF-A0A388QNY6-F1
#
_entry.id   AF-A0A388QNY6-F1
#
_cell.length_a   1.000
_cell.length_b   1.000
_cell.length_c   1.000
_cell.angle_alpha   90.00
_cell.angle_beta   90.00
_cell.angle_gamma   90.00
#
_symmetry.space_group_name_H-M   'P 1'
#
loop_
_entity.id
_entity.type
_entity.pdbx_description
1 polymer ?
#
loop_
_entity_poly.entity_id
_entity_poly.type
_entity_poly.pdbx_seq_one_letter_code
_entity_poly.pdbx_strand_id
1 'polypeptide(L)'
;VFVSGALPGEKVVARIWHNAANFSRGDLVRVIVPSPHRVQPRCDLFGECGGCQYQNLAYPQQLEWKQRQVAEAFERLGGIKTRSTPAPLAQAVRLPLQDHSPHS
;
A
#
# COMPACT_ATOMS: atom_id res chain seq x y z
N VAL A 1 -15.07 -1.22 -2.03
CA VAL A 1 -14.44 -0.78 -3.30
C VAL A 1 -12.95 -0.64 -3.08
N PHE A 2 -12.12 -1.27 -3.91
CA PHE A 2 -10.66 -1.19 -3.86
C PHE A 2 -10.17 -0.19 -4.90
N VAL A 3 -9.41 0.81 -4.47
CA VAL A 3 -8.89 1.87 -5.35
C VAL A 3 -7.37 1.92 -5.23
N SER A 4 -6.67 1.56 -6.30
CA SER A 4 -5.20 1.56 -6.32
C SER A 4 -4.67 3.00 -6.15
N GLY A 5 -3.73 3.19 -5.23
CA GLY A 5 -3.10 4.50 -4.97
C GLY A 5 -3.88 5.45 -4.05
N ALA A 6 -5.10 5.08 -3.63
CA ALA A 6 -5.83 5.80 -2.59
C ALA A 6 -5.36 5.38 -1.19
N LEU A 7 -5.36 6.33 -0.25
CA LEU A 7 -5.04 6.08 1.15
C LEU A 7 -6.32 6.11 2.00
N PRO A 8 -6.35 5.41 3.15
CA PRO A 8 -7.41 5.54 4.14
C PRO A 8 -7.59 6.99 4.60
N GLY A 9 -8.84 7.40 4.77
CA GLY A 9 -9.23 8.75 5.17
C GLY A 9 -9.36 9.75 4.01
N GLU A 10 -9.03 9.34 2.77
CA GLU A 10 -9.14 10.23 1.62
C GLU A 10 -10.53 10.27 1.02
N LYS A 11 -10.89 11.46 0.49
CA LYS A 11 -12.01 11.60 -0.43
C LYS A 11 -11.48 11.65 -1.85
N VAL A 12 -11.89 10.72 -2.70
CA VAL A 12 -11.35 10.56 -4.05
C VAL A 12 -12.46 10.44 -5.11
N VAL A 13 -12.12 10.82 -6.35
CA VAL A 13 -12.86 10.40 -7.53
C VAL A 13 -12.20 9.13 -8.03
N ALA A 14 -12.97 8.04 -8.13
CA ALA A 14 -12.49 6.77 -8.64
C ALA A 14 -13.29 6.37 -9.89
N ARG A 15 -12.61 5.78 -10.87
CA ARG A 15 -13.23 5.16 -12.05
C ARG A 15 -13.32 3.66 -11.81
N ILE A 16 -14.53 3.14 -11.67
CA ILE A 16 -14.75 1.70 -11.48
C ILE A 16 -14.60 1.00 -12.83
N TRP A 17 -13.68 0.03 -12.90
CA TRP A 17 -13.46 -0.78 -14.10
C TRP A 17 -13.86 -2.24 -13.91
N HIS A 18 -14.05 -2.70 -12.67
CA HIS A 18 -14.56 -4.04 -12.38
C HIS A 18 -15.53 -3.99 -11.22
N ASN A 19 -16.68 -4.64 -11.40
CA ASN A 19 -17.70 -4.74 -10.38
C ASN A 19 -18.13 -6.20 -10.24
N ALA A 20 -17.95 -6.76 -9.04
CA ALA A 20 -18.38 -8.10 -8.67
C ALA A 20 -19.35 -8.03 -7.48
N ALA A 21 -20.04 -9.13 -7.21
CA ALA A 21 -21.07 -9.20 -6.18
C ALA A 21 -20.60 -8.71 -4.79
N ASN A 22 -19.34 -8.98 -4.42
CA ASN A 22 -18.81 -8.66 -3.09
C ASN A 22 -17.86 -7.46 -3.07
N PHE A 23 -17.31 -7.06 -4.23
CA PHE A 23 -16.38 -5.93 -4.29
C PHE A 23 -16.27 -5.34 -5.69
N SER A 24 -15.98 -4.05 -5.74
CA SER A 24 -15.60 -3.35 -6.97
C SER A 24 -14.13 -2.94 -6.90
N ARG A 25 -13.47 -2.87 -8.06
CA ARG A 25 -12.12 -2.31 -8.23
C ARG A 25 -12.19 -1.07 -9.11
N GLY A 26 -11.34 -0.11 -8.83
CA GLY A 26 -11.26 1.12 -9.59
C GLY A 26 -9.89 1.78 -9.57
N ASP A 27 -9.70 2.68 -10.51
CA ASP A 27 -8.51 3.52 -10.60
C ASP A 27 -8.76 4.85 -9.90
N LEU A 28 -7.74 5.37 -9.24
CA LEU A 28 -7.76 6.71 -8.68
C LEU A 28 -7.68 7.73 -9.83
N VAL A 29 -8.74 8.52 -10.04
CA VAL A 29 -8.76 9.59 -11.04
C VAL A 29 -8.17 10.87 -10.46
N ARG A 30 -8.63 11.27 -9.27
CA ARG A 30 -8.06 12.40 -8.51
C ARG A 30 -8.42 12.32 -7.04
N VAL A 31 -7.57 12.91 -6.20
CA VAL A 31 -7.83 13.10 -4.78
C VAL A 31 -8.52 14.45 -4.58
N ILE A 32 -9.67 14.45 -3.89
CA ILE A 32 -10.42 15.67 -3.54
C ILE A 32 -9.94 16.19 -2.18
N VAL A 33 -9.82 15.29 -1.20
CA VAL A 33 -9.30 15.60 0.14
C VAL A 33 -8.18 14.62 0.43
N PRO A 34 -6.91 15.07 0.44
CA PRO A 34 -5.78 14.21 0.71
C PRO A 34 -5.70 13.84 2.19
N SER A 35 -5.12 12.66 2.45
CA SER A 35 -4.80 12.23 3.80
C SER A 35 -3.66 13.11 4.35
N PRO A 36 -3.65 13.45 5.64
CA PRO A 36 -2.52 14.14 6.26
C PRO A 36 -1.22 13.33 6.17
N HIS A 37 -1.30 12.03 5.91
CA HIS A 37 -0.15 11.14 5.75
C HIS A 37 0.26 10.93 4.29
N ARG A 38 -0.41 11.57 3.32
CA ARG A 38 0.01 11.50 1.92
C ARG A 38 1.33 12.27 1.74
N VAL A 39 2.29 11.64 1.07
CA VAL A 39 3.58 12.26 0.70
C VAL A 39 3.84 12.06 -0.79
N GLN A 40 4.70 12.91 -1.36
CA GLN A 40 5.15 12.72 -2.73
C GLN A 40 6.07 11.49 -2.80
N PRO A 41 5.79 10.51 -3.68
CA PRO A 41 6.70 9.38 -3.93
C PRO A 41 8.09 9.86 -4.35
N ARG A 42 9.13 9.11 -3.95
CA ARG A 42 10.52 9.45 -4.29
C ARG A 42 10.97 8.88 -5.63
N CYS A 43 10.28 7.86 -6.12
CA CYS A 43 10.58 7.19 -7.38
C CYS A 43 9.60 7.66 -8.45
N ASP A 44 10.13 8.11 -9.59
CA ASP A 44 9.32 8.58 -10.72
C ASP A 44 8.48 7.47 -11.35
N LEU A 45 8.90 6.20 -11.21
CA LEU A 45 8.17 5.02 -11.69
C LEU A 45 7.10 4.50 -10.70
N PHE A 46 6.85 5.22 -9.60
CA PHE A 46 5.87 4.79 -8.61
C PHE A 46 4.46 4.72 -9.21
N GLY A 47 3.85 3.53 -9.13
CA GLY A 47 2.56 3.24 -9.76
C GLY A 47 2.67 2.48 -11.08
N GLU A 48 3.86 2.45 -11.70
CA GLU A 48 4.09 1.77 -12.98
C GLU A 48 4.89 0.47 -12.80
N CYS A 49 6.03 0.51 -12.11
CA CYS A 49 6.95 -0.63 -12.03
C CYS A 49 6.52 -1.73 -11.04
N GLY A 50 5.50 -1.47 -10.21
CA GLY A 50 5.00 -2.42 -9.19
C GLY A 50 5.94 -2.72 -8.02
N GLY A 51 7.21 -2.29 -8.08
CA GLY A 51 8.22 -2.62 -7.07
C GLY A 51 8.02 -1.96 -5.70
N CYS A 52 7.23 -0.88 -5.62
CA CYS A 52 6.92 -0.21 -4.36
C CYS A 52 5.43 0.10 -4.27
N GLN A 53 4.80 -0.27 -3.15
CA GLN A 53 3.35 -0.14 -2.96
C GLN A 53 2.92 1.12 -2.18
N TYR A 54 3.77 1.65 -1.28
CA TYR A 54 3.37 2.68 -0.30
C TYR A 54 4.22 3.95 -0.33
N GLN A 55 4.94 4.26 -1.41
CA GLN A 55 5.80 5.47 -1.42
C GLN A 55 5.00 6.77 -1.28
N ASN A 56 3.70 6.75 -1.59
CA ASN A 56 2.80 7.88 -1.38
C ASN A 56 2.29 8.01 0.07
N LEU A 57 2.71 7.14 0.99
CA LEU A 57 2.35 7.15 2.41
C LEU A 57 3.56 7.50 3.29
N ALA A 58 3.37 8.39 4.27
CA ALA A 58 4.40 8.72 5.24
C ALA A 58 4.92 7.48 5.98
N TYR A 59 6.24 7.40 6.15
CA TYR A 59 6.89 6.22 6.74
C TYR A 59 6.37 5.83 8.14
N PRO A 60 6.12 6.76 9.09
CA PRO A 60 5.53 6.40 10.38
C PRO A 60 4.19 5.65 10.24
N GLN A 61 3.37 6.07 9.27
CA GLN A 61 2.09 5.44 9.00
C GLN A 61 2.25 4.06 8.34
N GLN A 62 3.26 3.89 7.47
CA GLN A 62 3.60 2.57 6.92
C GLN A 62 3.94 1.57 8.02
N LEU A 63 4.70 2.00 9.04
CA LEU A 63 5.06 1.15 10.18
C LEU A 63 3.83 0.75 10.97
N GLU A 64 3.00 1.72 11.35
CA GLU A 64 1.76 1.46 12.10
C GLU A 64 0.87 0.45 11.38
N TRP A 65 0.66 0.63 10.07
CA TRP A 65 -0.21 -0.27 9.30
C TRP A 65 0.37 -1.68 9.17
N LYS A 66 1.68 -1.81 8.96
CA LYS A 66 2.33 -3.12 8.92
C LYS A 66 2.25 -3.81 10.27
N GLN A 67 2.45 -3.07 11.35
CA GLN A 67 2.35 -3.62 12.69
C GLN A 67 0.96 -4.14 12.98
N ARG A 68 -0.05 -3.34 12.64
CA ARG A 68 -1.46 -3.70 12.81
C ARG A 68 -1.82 -4.93 11.99
N GLN A 69 -1.41 -4.99 10.72
CA GLN A 69 -1.67 -6.16 9.86
C GLN A 69 -1.06 -7.45 10.42
N VAL A 70 0.18 -7.40 10.92
CA VAL A 70 0.81 -8.56 11.55
C VAL A 70 0.06 -8.98 12.81
N ALA A 71 -0.26 -8.04 13.71
CA ALA A 71 -0.99 -8.32 14.93
C ALA A 71 -2.39 -8.92 14.64
N GLU A 72 -3.13 -8.33 13.70
CA GLU A 72 -4.43 -8.83 13.25
C GLU A 72 -4.33 -10.25 12.67
N ALA A 73 -3.26 -10.57 11.93
CA ALA A 73 -3.05 -11.90 11.37
C ALA A 73 -2.81 -12.94 12.48
N PHE A 74 -1.97 -12.63 13.49
CA PHE A 74 -1.74 -13.53 14.62
C PHE A 74 -3.00 -13.75 15.46
N GLU A 75 -3.79 -12.70 15.69
CA GLU A 75 -5.02 -12.81 16.46
C GLU A 75 -6.07 -13.62 15.70
N ARG A 76 -6.31 -13.32 14.41
CA ARG A 76 -7.35 -13.98 13.62
C ARG A 76 -7.02 -15.43 13.26
N LEU A 77 -5.76 -15.74 12.96
CA LEU A 77 -5.37 -17.07 12.50
C LEU A 77 -4.86 -17.96 13.63
N GLY A 78 -4.21 -17.37 14.64
CA GLY A 78 -3.56 -18.10 15.73
C GLY A 78 -4.20 -17.90 17.11
N GLY A 79 -5.14 -16.96 17.27
CA GLY A 79 -5.69 -16.61 18.57
C GLY A 79 -4.69 -15.94 19.52
N ILE A 80 -3.54 -15.48 18.99
CA ILE A 80 -2.43 -14.94 19.78
C ILE A 80 -2.47 -13.42 19.72
N LYS A 81 -2.56 -12.77 20.88
CA LYS A 81 -2.39 -11.32 21.00
C LYS A 81 -0.92 -10.98 21.07
N THR A 82 -0.41 -10.28 20.06
CA THR A 82 1.00 -9.90 19.97
C THR A 82 1.15 -8.48 19.42
N ARG A 83 2.27 -7.84 19.77
CA ARG A 83 2.69 -6.54 19.24
C ARG A 83 3.95 -6.76 18.43
N SER A 84 3.94 -6.38 17.16
CA SER A 84 5.14 -6.41 16.32
C SER A 84 5.93 -5.12 16.49
N THR A 85 7.24 -5.25 16.66
CA THR A 85 8.18 -4.10 16.71
C THR A 85 8.88 -4.03 15.35
N PRO A 86 8.88 -2.88 14.65
CA PRO A 86 9.53 -2.79 13.36
C PRO A 86 11.05 -2.80 13.58
N ALA A 87 11.79 -3.38 12.64
CA ALA A 87 13.25 -3.28 12.67
C ALA A 87 13.67 -1.79 12.62
N PRO A 88 14.78 -1.41 13.28
CA PRO A 88 15.23 -0.01 13.34
C PRO A 88 15.68 0.58 12.00
N LEU A 89 15.68 -0.19 10.91
CA LEU A 89 16.18 0.23 9.60
C LEU A 89 15.07 0.80 8.71
N ALA A 90 15.22 2.08 8.36
CA ALA A 90 14.31 2.83 7.50
C ALA A 90 14.41 2.51 6.00
N GLN A 91 15.32 1.62 5.59
CA GLN A 91 15.58 1.33 4.18
C GLN A 91 15.52 -0.17 3.89
N ALA A 92 14.73 -0.50 2.87
CA ALA A 92 14.77 -1.81 2.23
C ALA A 92 16.14 -1.99 1.57
N VAL A 93 16.84 -3.06 1.93
CA VAL A 93 18.02 -3.52 1.17
C VAL A 93 17.48 -4.09 -0.14
N ARG A 94 17.64 -3.37 -1.25
CA ARG A 94 17.26 -3.87 -2.57
C ARG A 94 18.34 -4.86 -3.03
N LEU A 95 17.99 -6.14 -3.10
CA LEU A 95 18.77 -7.14 -3.83
C LEU A 95 18.81 -6.76 -5.32
N PRO A 96 19.83 -7.21 -6.09
CA PRO A 96 19.99 -6.84 -7.49
C PRO A 96 18.71 -7.05 -8.30
N LEU A 97 18.45 -6.13 -9.23
CA LEU A 97 17.30 -6.19 -10.14
C LEU A 97 17.32 -7.52 -10.88
N GLN A 98 16.33 -8.36 -10.62
CA GLN A 98 16.02 -9.47 -11.51
C GLN A 98 15.27 -8.84 -12.70
N ASP A 99 15.96 -8.73 -13.83
CA ASP A 99 15.33 -8.34 -15.09
C ASP A 99 14.37 -9.44 -15.49
N HIS A 100 13.08 -9.22 -15.22
CA HIS A 100 12.02 -10.02 -15.80
C HIS A 100 11.77 -9.51 -17.21
N SER A 101 12.67 -9.86 -18.15
CA SER A 101 12.41 -9.67 -19.57
C SER A 101 11.06 -10.30 -19.92
N PRO A 102 10.18 -9.62 -20.66
CA PRO A 102 8.92 -10.20 -21.05
C PRO A 102 9.23 -11.37 -21.97
N HIS A 103 9.04 -12.59 -21.47
CA HIS A 103 8.99 -13.76 -22.33
C HIS A 103 7.80 -13.56 -23.29
N SER A 104 8.13 -13.65 -24.57
CA SER A 104 7.24 -13.60 -25.75
C SER A 104 5.96 -14.42 -25.61
#